data_AF-A0A1V4Z4H0-F1
#
_entry.id   AF-A0A1V4Z4H0-F1
#
_cell.length_a   1.000
_cell.length_b   1.000
_cell.length_c   1.000
_cell.angle_alpha   90.00
_cell.angle_beta   90.00
_cell.angle_gamma   90.00
#
_symmetry.space_group_name_H-M   'P 1'
#
loop_
_entity.id
_entity.type
_entity.pdbx_description
1 polymer ?
#
loop_
_entity_poly.entity_id
_entity_poly.type
_entity_poly.pdbx_seq_one_letter_code
_entity_poly.pdbx_strand_id
1 'polypeptide(L)'
;MAEIATRYILLKKGLHERRVAAAKRIKDLKERGLKLREVQELLRCDEISARFIERHYFGGGGQRIKLDFLSFKEFLDRELEQIESTGFLYDDIISIERVPYEGLVYDLTVPDSHNFVANGLIVSNCGVRLVRTDLEEKDVRPGIKDLIGTLFKNVPAGVGSKGIVDVVSSQIEDILLSGAEWAVQNGYGWDEDLQSTEEGGRMKTADPAKVSAKAKQRGIPQVGSLGSGNHFLEVDVVEKIFDQEAAEAFGLREGQVTVMVHCGSRGCGHQIATDFLQVMERFIKHSNIVLPDRQLACAPVRSKEGQDYFQAMSCGANYAWANRQMILHWIRESFEEHFKREAESMGMHQVYDVAHNIAKLEEHNVEGQSRKVYVHRKGATRAFPRDRPEVPPQYRSVGQPVLIPGDMGHGSYVLVGTDRVMEEAFGSTCHGAGRVMSRNEALRKFTVQGIRDGLAGKGIFLKSATKDGILEEAPEAYKNIESVIDVVAGAGLSRKVAKLTPIGVMKG
;
A
#
# COMPACT_ATOMS: atom_id res chain seq x y z
N MET A 1 -24.29 5.09 15.14
CA MET A 1 -25.12 4.28 16.07
C MET A 1 -24.62 2.85 16.26
N ALA A 2 -24.57 1.99 15.22
CA ALA A 2 -24.14 0.59 15.37
C ALA A 2 -22.68 0.45 15.87
N GLU A 3 -21.78 1.32 15.41
CA GLU A 3 -20.38 1.34 15.85
C GLU A 3 -20.24 1.76 17.33
N ILE A 4 -20.97 2.79 17.76
CA ILE A 4 -21.03 3.22 19.17
C ILE A 4 -21.55 2.07 20.06
N ALA A 5 -22.59 1.37 19.61
CA ALA A 5 -23.13 0.21 20.34
C ALA A 5 -22.10 -0.92 20.45
N THR A 6 -21.35 -1.21 19.39
CA THR A 6 -20.27 -2.20 19.39
C THR A 6 -19.16 -1.79 20.37
N ARG A 7 -18.70 -0.53 20.33
CA ARG A 7 -17.67 -0.01 21.26
C ARG A 7 -18.13 -0.10 22.72
N TYR A 8 -19.38 0.24 23.00
CA TYR A 8 -19.96 0.10 24.34
C TYR A 8 -19.99 -1.36 24.81
N ILE A 9 -20.36 -2.30 23.93
CA ILE A 9 -20.34 -3.73 24.24
C ILE A 9 -18.91 -4.21 24.50
N LEU A 10 -17.93 -3.78 23.71
CA LEU A 10 -16.52 -4.12 23.90
C LEU A 10 -15.98 -3.57 25.22
N LEU A 11 -16.29 -2.31 25.56
CA LEU A 11 -15.94 -1.70 26.85
C LEU A 11 -16.51 -2.51 28.02
N LYS A 12 -17.80 -2.89 27.92
CA LYS A 12 -18.51 -3.71 28.90
C LYS A 12 -17.88 -5.11 29.03
N LYS A 13 -17.51 -5.71 27.90
CA LYS A 13 -16.86 -7.03 27.84
C LYS A 13 -15.45 -6.98 28.45
N GLY A 14 -14.64 -5.98 28.13
CA GLY A 14 -13.31 -5.80 28.69
C GLY A 14 -13.34 -5.60 30.21
N LEU A 15 -14.29 -4.79 30.72
CA LEU A 15 -14.50 -4.66 32.17
C LEU A 15 -14.91 -6.00 32.81
N HIS A 16 -15.77 -6.77 32.16
CA HIS A 16 -16.16 -8.09 32.65
C HIS A 16 -14.96 -9.05 32.73
N GLU A 17 -14.13 -9.10 31.69
CA GLU A 17 -12.93 -9.93 31.64
C GLU A 17 -11.93 -9.54 32.73
N ARG A 18 -11.69 -8.23 32.96
CA ARG A 18 -10.84 -7.75 34.06
C ARG A 18 -11.37 -8.18 35.43
N ARG A 19 -12.69 -8.12 35.64
CA ARG A 19 -13.33 -8.57 36.89
C ARG A 19 -13.25 -10.09 37.07
N VAL A 20 -13.34 -10.86 35.99
CA VAL A 20 -13.10 -12.32 36.01
C VAL A 20 -11.65 -12.61 36.41
N ALA A 21 -10.68 -11.94 35.79
CA ALA A 21 -9.27 -12.09 36.12
C ALA A 21 -8.98 -11.70 37.57
N ALA A 22 -9.53 -10.58 38.05
CA ALA A 22 -9.41 -10.13 39.43
C ALA A 22 -9.99 -11.17 40.41
N ALA A 23 -11.17 -11.73 40.13
CA ALA A 23 -11.77 -12.77 40.97
C ALA A 23 -10.92 -14.04 41.05
N LYS A 24 -10.29 -14.46 39.95
CA LYS A 24 -9.33 -15.57 39.95
C LYS A 24 -8.12 -15.23 40.82
N ARG A 25 -7.53 -14.05 40.61
CA ARG A 25 -6.37 -13.58 41.37
C ARG A 25 -6.64 -13.46 42.87
N ILE A 26 -7.85 -13.07 43.28
CA ILE A 26 -8.28 -13.05 44.69
C ILE A 26 -8.21 -14.45 45.32
N LYS A 27 -8.69 -15.48 44.60
CA LYS A 27 -8.63 -16.87 45.07
C LYS A 27 -7.19 -17.36 45.18
N ASP A 28 -6.38 -17.12 44.15
CA ASP A 28 -4.97 -17.51 44.13
C ASP A 28 -4.20 -16.87 45.30
N LEU A 29 -4.43 -15.58 45.59
CA LEU A 29 -3.80 -14.89 46.72
C LEU A 29 -4.24 -15.46 48.08
N LYS A 30 -5.51 -15.84 48.21
CA LYS A 30 -6.03 -16.52 49.41
C LYS A 30 -5.38 -17.89 49.61
N GLU A 31 -5.28 -18.69 48.56
CA GLU A 31 -4.62 -20.01 48.60
C GLU A 31 -3.15 -19.90 48.99
N ARG A 32 -2.50 -18.78 48.64
CA ARG A 32 -1.14 -18.43 49.06
C ARG A 32 -1.04 -17.88 50.50
N GLY A 33 -2.14 -17.83 51.24
CA GLY A 33 -2.17 -17.50 52.67
C GLY A 33 -2.32 -16.02 53.03
N LEU A 34 -2.52 -15.12 52.05
CA LEU A 34 -2.76 -13.70 52.33
C LEU A 34 -4.11 -13.51 53.01
N LYS A 35 -4.16 -12.63 54.02
CA LYS A 35 -5.39 -12.22 54.71
C LYS A 35 -6.20 -11.26 53.84
N LEU A 36 -7.51 -11.18 54.08
CA LEU A 36 -8.42 -10.34 53.32
C LEU A 36 -7.97 -8.87 53.20
N ARG A 37 -7.47 -8.27 54.29
CA ARG A 37 -6.99 -6.87 54.26
C ARG A 37 -5.83 -6.67 53.28
N GLU A 38 -4.89 -7.62 53.23
CA GLU A 38 -3.73 -7.57 52.33
C GLU A 38 -4.17 -7.72 50.87
N VAL A 39 -5.12 -8.62 50.59
CA VAL A 39 -5.71 -8.75 49.25
C VAL A 39 -6.49 -7.50 48.85
N GLN A 40 -7.16 -6.85 49.79
CA GLN A 40 -7.87 -5.60 49.55
C GLN A 40 -6.93 -4.45 49.22
N GLU A 41 -5.80 -4.32 49.92
CA GLU A 41 -4.78 -3.32 49.62
C GLU A 41 -4.15 -3.53 48.23
N LEU A 42 -3.95 -4.77 47.82
CA LEU A 42 -3.30 -5.10 46.54
C LEU A 42 -4.20 -4.92 45.31
N LEU A 43 -5.51 -5.16 45.44
CA LEU A 43 -6.41 -5.30 44.28
C LEU A 43 -7.52 -4.27 44.21
N ARG A 44 -7.67 -3.41 45.22
CA ARG A 44 -8.73 -2.40 45.22
C ARG A 44 -8.40 -1.29 44.21
N CYS A 45 -9.37 -1.01 43.35
CA CYS A 45 -9.35 0.12 42.42
C CYS A 45 -10.78 0.56 42.11
N ASP A 46 -10.95 1.54 41.23
CA ASP A 46 -12.28 2.05 40.84
C ASP A 46 -13.18 0.95 40.26
N GLU A 47 -12.59 0.00 39.53
CA GLU A 47 -13.30 -1.13 38.94
C GLU A 47 -13.54 -2.28 39.94
N ILE A 48 -12.66 -2.46 40.93
CA ILE A 48 -12.65 -3.59 41.88
C ILE A 48 -12.80 -3.10 43.31
N SER A 49 -14.01 -3.19 43.88
CA SER A 49 -14.30 -2.69 45.23
C SER A 49 -13.91 -3.67 46.34
N ALA A 50 -13.71 -3.16 47.56
CA ALA A 50 -13.44 -3.98 48.75
C ALA A 50 -14.52 -5.06 48.97
N ARG A 51 -15.80 -4.73 48.71
CA ARG A 51 -16.95 -5.65 48.78
C ARG A 51 -16.96 -6.69 47.65
N PHE A 52 -16.38 -6.38 46.49
CA PHE A 52 -16.17 -7.38 45.43
C PHE A 52 -15.10 -8.37 45.88
N ILE A 53 -13.97 -7.87 46.37
CA ILE A 53 -12.86 -8.69 46.87
C ILE A 53 -13.32 -9.62 47.99
N GLU A 54 -14.01 -9.07 49.01
CA GLU A 54 -14.53 -9.84 50.14
C GLU A 54 -15.46 -10.98 49.71
N ARG A 55 -16.39 -10.72 48.77
CA ARG A 55 -17.32 -11.72 48.25
C ARG A 55 -16.61 -12.87 47.54
N HIS A 56 -15.59 -12.57 46.74
CA HIS A 56 -14.82 -13.59 46.02
C HIS A 56 -13.75 -14.26 46.89
N TYR A 57 -13.35 -13.62 47.99
CA TYR A 57 -12.44 -14.17 48.98
C TYR A 57 -13.13 -15.21 49.87
N PHE A 58 -14.37 -14.96 50.30
CA PHE A 58 -15.12 -15.91 51.15
C PHE A 58 -16.08 -16.84 50.40
N GLY A 59 -16.41 -16.59 49.13
CA GLY A 59 -17.34 -17.42 48.36
C GLY A 59 -17.25 -17.27 46.84
N GLY A 60 -18.22 -17.85 46.11
CA GLY A 60 -18.35 -17.79 44.65
C GLY A 60 -19.46 -16.85 44.19
N GLY A 61 -19.21 -15.54 44.23
CA GLY A 61 -20.17 -14.54 43.73
C GLY A 61 -20.22 -14.46 42.19
N GLY A 62 -21.35 -14.02 41.64
CA GLY A 62 -21.49 -13.74 40.20
C GLY A 62 -20.81 -12.44 39.77
N GLN A 63 -20.36 -12.40 38.51
CA GLN A 63 -19.64 -11.28 37.90
C GLN A 63 -20.59 -10.19 37.37
N ARG A 64 -21.38 -9.57 38.25
CA ARG A 64 -22.22 -8.42 37.84
C ARG A 64 -21.38 -7.16 37.75
N ILE A 65 -21.50 -6.47 36.62
CA ILE A 65 -20.99 -5.12 36.42
C ILE A 65 -21.74 -4.20 37.39
N LYS A 66 -21.05 -3.21 37.95
CA LYS A 66 -21.64 -2.29 38.92
C LYS A 66 -22.77 -1.46 38.27
N LEU A 67 -23.69 -0.96 39.11
CA LEU A 67 -24.79 -0.07 38.70
C LEU A 67 -24.33 1.34 38.31
N ASP A 68 -23.12 1.74 38.71
CA ASP A 68 -22.47 3.02 38.39
C ASP A 68 -21.64 2.96 37.09
N PHE A 69 -21.68 1.83 36.36
CA PHE A 69 -21.09 1.75 35.03
C PHE A 69 -21.89 2.65 34.08
N LEU A 70 -21.15 3.45 33.31
CA LEU A 70 -21.70 4.40 32.34
C LEU A 70 -22.85 3.76 31.55
N SER A 71 -24.02 4.40 31.55
CA SER A 71 -25.16 3.87 30.80
C SER A 71 -24.93 4.00 29.29
N PHE A 72 -25.62 3.18 28.49
CA PHE A 72 -25.49 3.30 27.04
C PHE A 72 -25.94 4.67 26.55
N LYS A 73 -26.92 5.29 27.20
CA LYS A 73 -27.39 6.63 26.85
C LYS A 73 -26.30 7.68 27.10
N GLU A 74 -25.69 7.69 28.28
CA GLU A 74 -24.61 8.63 28.60
C GLU A 74 -23.36 8.40 27.73
N PHE A 75 -23.04 7.14 27.44
CA PHE A 75 -21.97 6.82 26.49
C PHE A 75 -22.31 7.29 25.07
N LEU A 76 -23.55 7.09 24.63
CA LEU A 76 -24.01 7.51 23.32
C LEU A 76 -23.93 9.04 23.16
N ASP A 77 -24.43 9.78 24.14
CA ASP A 77 -24.44 11.24 24.13
C ASP A 77 -23.00 11.81 24.06
N ARG A 78 -22.04 11.17 24.75
CA ARG A 78 -20.62 11.55 24.71
C ARG A 78 -19.96 11.29 23.35
N GLU A 79 -20.28 10.15 22.74
CA GLU A 79 -19.58 9.66 21.55
C GLU A 79 -20.22 10.17 20.25
N LEU A 80 -21.49 10.57 20.27
CA LEU A 80 -22.18 11.19 19.14
C LEU A 80 -21.53 12.51 18.73
N GLU A 81 -21.17 13.36 19.69
CA GLU A 81 -20.50 14.64 19.43
C GLU A 81 -19.16 14.43 18.70
N GLN A 82 -18.45 13.34 19.01
CA GLN A 82 -17.19 12.97 18.36
C GLN A 82 -17.42 12.46 16.93
N ILE A 83 -18.41 11.61 16.71
CA ILE A 83 -18.76 11.15 15.35
C ILE A 83 -19.25 12.33 14.49
N GLU A 84 -20.08 13.21 15.03
CA GLU A 84 -20.61 14.37 14.30
C GLU A 84 -19.50 15.34 13.88
N SER A 85 -18.48 15.51 14.71
CA SER A 85 -17.36 16.42 14.44
C SER A 85 -16.26 15.82 13.57
N THR A 86 -16.03 14.51 13.66
CA THR A 86 -14.85 13.88 13.03
C THR A 86 -15.17 12.75 12.05
N GLY A 87 -16.39 12.23 12.06
CA GLY A 87 -16.78 11.04 11.30
C GLY A 87 -16.27 9.72 11.90
N PHE A 88 -15.50 9.76 13.01
CA PHE A 88 -14.89 8.58 13.62
C PHE A 88 -15.05 8.57 15.14
N LEU A 89 -14.87 7.39 15.73
CA LEU A 89 -14.71 7.20 17.17
C LEU A 89 -13.23 7.01 17.45
N TYR A 90 -12.60 7.93 18.20
CA TYR A 90 -11.20 7.79 18.59
C TYR A 90 -11.09 7.09 19.94
N ASP A 91 -10.03 6.29 20.10
CA ASP A 91 -9.63 5.72 21.38
C ASP A 91 -8.42 6.47 21.94
N ASP A 92 -8.42 6.71 23.25
CA ASP A 92 -7.37 7.48 23.89
C ASP A 92 -6.16 6.58 24.15
N ILE A 93 -4.98 7.04 23.72
CA ILE A 93 -3.72 6.42 24.12
C ILE A 93 -3.49 6.80 25.59
N ILE A 94 -3.78 5.87 26.50
CA ILE A 94 -3.69 6.09 27.96
C ILE A 94 -2.23 6.31 28.40
N SER A 95 -1.28 5.66 27.73
CA SER A 95 0.15 5.82 28.02
C SER A 95 0.98 5.36 26.82
N ILE A 96 2.06 6.10 26.53
CA ILE A 96 3.14 5.65 25.64
C ILE A 96 4.37 5.44 26.50
N GLU A 97 4.77 4.19 26.68
CA GLU A 97 5.94 3.84 27.47
C GLU A 97 7.07 3.37 26.56
N ARG A 98 8.25 3.99 26.70
CA ARG A 98 9.48 3.46 26.08
C ARG A 98 9.98 2.31 26.93
N VAL A 99 9.75 1.10 26.46
CA VAL A 99 10.25 -0.10 27.12
C VAL A 99 11.66 -0.39 26.59
N PRO A 100 12.68 -0.53 27.44
CA PRO A 100 13.98 -1.06 27.02
C PRO A 100 13.76 -2.50 26.53
N TYR A 101 13.83 -2.70 25.22
CA TYR A 101 13.65 -4.00 24.59
C TYR A 101 14.93 -4.40 23.87
N GLU A 102 15.65 -5.36 24.44
CA GLU A 102 16.83 -5.98 23.84
C GLU A 102 16.41 -7.22 23.03
N GLY A 103 15.57 -7.02 22.03
CA GLY A 103 15.13 -8.07 21.11
C GLY A 103 14.93 -7.53 19.70
N LEU A 104 14.67 -8.43 18.74
CA LEU A 104 14.34 -8.03 17.37
C LEU A 104 12.90 -7.50 17.34
N VAL A 105 12.73 -6.28 16.82
CA VAL A 105 11.43 -5.69 16.55
C VAL A 105 11.06 -6.04 15.11
N TYR A 106 9.90 -6.65 14.92
CA TYR A 106 9.31 -6.87 13.60
C TYR A 106 8.22 -5.83 13.41
N ASP A 107 8.11 -5.30 12.20
CA ASP A 107 7.45 -4.02 11.85
C ASP A 107 5.92 -3.98 12.05
N LEU A 108 5.34 -4.93 12.80
CA LEU A 108 4.09 -4.91 13.57
C LEU A 108 3.67 -6.36 13.83
N THR A 109 3.88 -6.86 15.05
CA THR A 109 3.16 -8.06 15.53
C THR A 109 1.99 -7.59 16.38
N VAL A 110 0.76 -7.74 15.88
CA VAL A 110 -0.44 -7.59 16.71
C VAL A 110 -0.94 -8.99 17.03
N PRO A 111 -0.94 -9.40 18.31
CA PRO A 111 -1.50 -10.69 18.71
C PRO A 111 -2.94 -10.82 18.22
N ASP A 112 -3.32 -12.00 17.73
CA ASP A 112 -4.66 -12.37 17.25
C ASP A 112 -5.16 -11.71 15.94
N SER A 113 -4.34 -10.90 15.26
CA SER A 113 -4.65 -10.42 13.91
C SER A 113 -3.54 -10.78 12.93
N HIS A 114 -3.91 -11.28 11.75
CA HIS A 114 -2.98 -11.55 10.66
C HIS A 114 -2.48 -10.23 10.05
N ASN A 115 -1.63 -9.51 10.78
CA ASN A 115 -1.00 -8.30 10.28
C ASN A 115 0.24 -8.68 9.46
N PHE A 116 0.17 -8.28 8.20
CA PHE A 116 1.08 -8.62 7.12
C PHE A 116 2.33 -7.74 7.17
N VAL A 117 3.46 -8.32 7.57
CA VAL A 117 4.79 -7.89 7.10
C VAL A 117 5.52 -9.13 6.64
N ALA A 118 5.97 -9.09 5.39
CA ALA A 118 6.72 -10.16 4.72
C ALA A 118 5.98 -11.52 4.55
N ASN A 119 4.90 -11.53 3.78
CA ASN A 119 4.58 -12.72 2.96
C ASN A 119 5.68 -12.95 1.89
N GLY A 120 6.87 -13.39 2.32
CA GLY A 120 7.97 -13.96 1.54
C GLY A 120 8.70 -13.07 0.51
N LEU A 121 9.48 -12.08 0.95
CA LEU A 121 10.47 -11.28 0.17
C LEU A 121 9.95 -10.53 -1.10
N ILE A 122 10.32 -9.26 -1.17
CA ILE A 122 9.94 -8.17 -2.09
C ILE A 122 9.63 -8.62 -3.54
N VAL A 123 8.39 -8.40 -3.99
CA VAL A 123 8.05 -8.34 -5.43
C VAL A 123 8.75 -7.10 -5.99
N SER A 124 9.69 -7.28 -6.90
CA SER A 124 10.53 -6.18 -7.39
C SER A 124 9.69 -5.12 -8.12
N ASN A 125 9.40 -4.00 -7.46
CA ASN A 125 8.82 -2.79 -8.03
C ASN A 125 7.44 -2.99 -8.69
N CYS A 126 6.49 -3.59 -7.96
CA CYS A 126 5.11 -3.17 -8.19
C CYS A 126 5.00 -1.70 -7.83
N GLY A 127 4.37 -0.90 -8.69
CA GLY A 127 4.39 0.54 -8.60
C GLY A 127 3.35 1.19 -9.51
N VAL A 128 3.27 2.50 -9.40
CA VAL A 128 2.19 3.30 -9.97
C VAL A 128 2.81 4.43 -10.78
N ARG A 129 2.23 4.69 -11.95
CA ARG A 129 2.58 5.82 -12.81
C ARG A 129 1.34 6.65 -13.08
N LEU A 130 1.47 7.97 -13.01
CA LEU A 130 0.41 8.92 -13.34
C LEU A 130 0.84 9.77 -14.55
N VAL A 131 -0.06 9.88 -15.51
CA VAL A 131 0.10 10.68 -16.74
C VAL A 131 -0.97 11.75 -16.72
N ARG A 132 -0.58 13.00 -16.93
CA ARG A 132 -1.54 14.11 -17.10
C ARG A 132 -1.88 14.29 -18.58
N THR A 133 -2.98 14.97 -18.86
CA THR A 133 -3.31 15.44 -20.21
C THR A 133 -3.78 16.89 -20.16
N ASP A 134 -3.87 17.57 -21.29
CA ASP A 134 -4.53 18.87 -21.40
C ASP A 134 -6.04 18.73 -21.68
N LEU A 135 -6.55 17.50 -21.81
CA LEU A 135 -7.98 17.22 -22.02
C LEU A 135 -8.78 17.40 -20.73
N GLU A 136 -10.04 17.77 -20.89
CA GLU A 136 -11.03 17.81 -19.81
C GLU A 136 -12.01 16.66 -19.91
N GLU A 137 -12.74 16.39 -18.82
CA GLU A 137 -13.75 15.32 -18.77
C GLU A 137 -14.74 15.38 -19.94
N LYS A 138 -15.18 16.58 -20.34
CA LYS A 138 -16.12 16.78 -21.46
C LYS A 138 -15.57 16.30 -22.81
N ASP A 139 -14.24 16.29 -22.97
CA ASP A 139 -13.58 15.87 -24.20
C ASP A 139 -13.47 14.34 -24.29
N VAL A 140 -13.42 13.66 -23.14
CA VAL A 140 -13.12 12.22 -23.04
C VAL A 140 -14.36 11.38 -22.73
N ARG A 141 -15.23 11.86 -21.83
CA ARG A 141 -16.41 11.11 -21.35
C ARG A 141 -17.33 10.61 -22.47
N PRO A 142 -17.62 11.37 -23.55
CA PRO A 142 -18.44 10.87 -24.65
C PRO A 142 -17.84 9.65 -25.38
N GLY A 143 -16.50 9.56 -25.45
CA GLY A 143 -15.75 8.52 -26.15
C GLY A 143 -15.14 7.44 -25.24
N ILE A 144 -15.39 7.48 -23.92
CA ILE A 144 -14.65 6.68 -22.93
C ILE A 144 -14.69 5.18 -23.21
N LYS A 145 -15.82 4.65 -23.69
CA LYS A 145 -15.97 3.24 -24.04
C LYS A 145 -15.03 2.83 -25.18
N ASP A 146 -14.92 3.69 -26.18
CA ASP A 146 -14.08 3.45 -27.36
C ASP A 146 -12.61 3.65 -27.01
N LEU A 147 -12.28 4.68 -26.22
CA LEU A 147 -10.92 4.91 -25.71
C LEU A 147 -10.41 3.72 -24.87
N ILE A 148 -11.20 3.25 -23.88
CA ILE A 148 -10.86 2.04 -23.12
C ILE A 148 -10.83 0.81 -24.05
N GLY A 149 -11.65 0.80 -25.10
CA GLY A 149 -11.59 -0.18 -26.18
C GLY A 149 -10.21 -0.26 -26.84
N THR A 150 -9.69 0.89 -27.26
CA THR A 150 -8.37 1.08 -27.88
C THR A 150 -7.23 0.76 -26.91
N LEU A 151 -7.27 1.30 -25.69
CA LEU A 151 -6.29 0.99 -24.65
C LEU A 151 -6.22 -0.52 -24.38
N PHE A 152 -7.36 -1.19 -24.31
CA PHE A 152 -7.40 -2.64 -24.11
C PHE A 152 -6.81 -3.45 -25.26
N LYS A 153 -6.89 -2.93 -26.48
CA LYS A 153 -6.29 -3.54 -27.67
C LYS A 153 -4.77 -3.34 -27.68
N ASN A 154 -4.29 -2.14 -27.34
CA ASN A 154 -2.89 -1.77 -27.49
C ASN A 154 -2.05 -2.05 -26.23
N VAL A 155 -2.65 -2.25 -25.06
CA VAL A 155 -1.96 -2.58 -23.81
C VAL A 155 -2.31 -4.02 -23.38
N PRO A 156 -1.40 -5.00 -23.52
CA PRO A 156 -1.70 -6.38 -23.13
C PRO A 156 -2.04 -6.53 -21.64
N ALA A 157 -3.17 -7.17 -21.34
CA ALA A 157 -3.65 -7.44 -20.00
C ALA A 157 -4.07 -8.93 -19.89
N GLY A 158 -3.95 -9.55 -18.70
CA GLY A 158 -4.20 -10.99 -18.55
C GLY A 158 -3.13 -11.76 -17.76
N VAL A 159 -3.51 -12.86 -17.11
CA VAL A 159 -2.56 -13.90 -16.70
C VAL A 159 -1.95 -14.52 -17.96
N GLY A 160 -0.63 -14.44 -18.11
CA GLY A 160 0.08 -15.04 -19.25
C GLY A 160 -0.10 -14.28 -20.56
N SER A 161 -0.68 -13.07 -20.53
CA SER A 161 -0.65 -12.19 -21.69
C SER A 161 0.79 -11.93 -22.09
N LYS A 162 1.04 -11.96 -23.41
CA LYS A 162 2.34 -11.66 -23.97
C LYS A 162 2.41 -10.17 -24.32
N GLY A 163 3.58 -9.56 -24.14
CA GLY A 163 3.89 -8.25 -24.70
C GLY A 163 3.72 -8.27 -26.22
N ILE A 164 3.41 -7.10 -26.80
CA ILE A 164 3.26 -6.95 -28.26
C ILE A 164 4.62 -7.01 -28.95
N VAL A 165 5.70 -6.69 -28.23
CA VAL A 165 7.05 -6.67 -28.76
C VAL A 165 7.63 -8.08 -28.71
N ASP A 166 8.13 -8.55 -29.85
CA ASP A 166 9.08 -9.66 -29.92
C ASP A 166 10.41 -9.20 -29.30
N VAL A 167 10.43 -9.04 -27.97
CA VAL A 167 11.67 -8.84 -27.24
C VAL A 167 12.47 -10.10 -27.45
N VAL A 168 13.48 -9.99 -28.32
CA VAL A 168 14.39 -11.08 -28.61
C VAL A 168 15.04 -11.45 -27.28
N SER A 169 15.23 -12.74 -27.03
CA SER A 169 15.88 -13.24 -25.80
C SER A 169 17.21 -12.55 -25.49
N SER A 170 17.86 -11.94 -26.49
CA SER A 170 19.07 -11.13 -26.34
C SER A 170 18.88 -9.80 -25.60
N GLN A 171 17.68 -9.22 -25.59
CA GLN A 171 17.42 -7.88 -25.03
C GLN A 171 17.02 -7.90 -23.54
N ILE A 172 16.66 -9.06 -22.98
CA ILE A 172 16.20 -9.14 -21.59
C ILE A 172 17.27 -8.69 -20.59
N GLU A 173 18.55 -8.93 -20.89
CA GLU A 173 19.64 -8.50 -20.00
C GLU A 173 19.79 -6.98 -19.99
N ASP A 174 19.64 -6.34 -21.14
CA ASP A 174 19.66 -4.88 -21.26
C ASP A 174 18.47 -4.25 -20.50
N ILE A 175 17.28 -4.84 -20.60
CA ILE A 175 16.10 -4.43 -19.81
C ILE A 175 16.38 -4.54 -18.31
N LEU A 176 16.95 -5.67 -17.87
CA LEU A 176 17.28 -5.91 -16.46
C LEU A 176 18.37 -4.95 -15.96
N LEU A 177 19.25 -4.48 -16.83
CA LEU A 177 20.36 -3.59 -16.48
C LEU A 177 19.98 -2.10 -16.51
N SER A 178 19.18 -1.70 -17.50
CA SER A 178 18.95 -0.29 -17.85
C SER A 178 17.51 0.18 -17.61
N GLY A 179 16.55 -0.73 -17.44
CA GLY A 179 15.19 -0.38 -17.04
C GLY A 179 14.48 0.57 -18.00
N ALA A 180 13.88 1.65 -17.50
CA ALA A 180 13.19 2.61 -18.37
C ALA A 180 14.14 3.31 -19.36
N GLU A 181 15.42 3.46 -19.02
CA GLU A 181 16.44 4.02 -19.91
C GLU A 181 16.54 3.21 -21.21
N TRP A 182 16.51 1.87 -21.11
CA TRP A 182 16.46 1.00 -22.29
C TRP A 182 15.20 1.22 -23.11
N ALA A 183 14.05 1.33 -22.46
CA ALA A 183 12.78 1.51 -23.15
C ALA A 183 12.77 2.81 -23.95
N VAL A 184 13.19 3.94 -23.36
CA VAL A 184 13.30 5.23 -24.06
C VAL A 184 14.31 5.15 -25.22
N GLN A 185 15.49 4.55 -25.02
CA GLN A 185 16.49 4.37 -26.08
C GLN A 185 16.01 3.50 -27.25
N ASN A 186 15.00 2.64 -27.03
CA ASN A 186 14.38 1.82 -28.05
C ASN A 186 13.06 2.41 -28.60
N GLY A 187 12.81 3.71 -28.34
CA GLY A 187 11.67 4.44 -28.90
C GLY A 187 10.39 4.41 -28.06
N TYR A 188 10.42 3.82 -26.86
CA TYR A 188 9.27 3.75 -25.97
C TYR A 188 9.22 4.95 -25.01
N GLY A 189 8.59 6.03 -25.48
CA GLY A 189 8.35 7.25 -24.71
C GLY A 189 9.41 8.33 -24.92
N TRP A 190 9.57 9.24 -23.97
CA TRP A 190 10.36 10.47 -24.12
C TRP A 190 11.44 10.58 -23.04
N ASP A 191 12.54 11.30 -23.34
CA ASP A 191 13.66 11.46 -22.40
C ASP A 191 13.25 12.11 -21.08
N GLU A 192 12.27 13.01 -21.10
CA GLU A 192 11.72 13.66 -19.90
C GLU A 192 11.02 12.68 -18.96
N ASP A 193 10.49 11.55 -19.45
CA ASP A 193 9.81 10.55 -18.61
C ASP A 193 10.76 9.98 -17.54
N LEU A 194 12.05 9.88 -17.86
CA LEU A 194 13.07 9.41 -16.93
C LEU A 194 13.24 10.38 -15.75
N GLN A 195 13.10 11.69 -15.98
CA GLN A 195 13.26 12.71 -14.93
C GLN A 195 12.13 12.69 -13.91
N SER A 196 10.94 12.24 -14.33
CA SER A 196 9.77 12.07 -13.46
C SER A 196 9.60 10.61 -13.00
N THR A 197 10.61 9.76 -13.11
CA THR A 197 10.57 8.37 -12.63
C THR A 197 11.47 8.22 -11.41
N GLU A 198 10.99 7.57 -10.34
CA GLU A 198 11.81 7.22 -9.19
C GLU A 198 13.10 6.48 -9.62
N GLU A 199 14.26 6.89 -9.06
CA GLU A 199 15.59 6.41 -9.46
C GLU A 199 15.95 6.65 -10.94
N GLY A 200 15.26 7.57 -11.63
CA GLY A 200 15.40 7.73 -13.08
C GLY A 200 14.90 6.51 -13.87
N GLY A 201 14.15 5.62 -13.23
CA GLY A 201 13.72 4.35 -13.79
C GLY A 201 14.82 3.28 -13.88
N ARG A 202 15.93 3.46 -13.14
CA ARG A 202 17.07 2.55 -13.16
C ARG A 202 17.85 2.51 -11.85
N MET A 203 17.81 1.36 -11.17
CA MET A 203 18.75 1.02 -10.11
C MET A 203 20.09 0.54 -10.69
N LYS A 204 21.15 1.31 -10.44
CA LYS A 204 22.52 1.05 -10.95
C LYS A 204 23.18 -0.20 -10.36
N THR A 205 22.65 -0.74 -9.27
CA THR A 205 23.14 -1.94 -8.60
C THR A 205 22.68 -3.24 -9.27
N ALA A 206 21.87 -3.16 -10.33
CA ALA A 206 21.40 -4.31 -11.07
C ALA A 206 22.55 -5.15 -11.66
N ASP A 207 22.48 -6.47 -11.46
CA ASP A 207 23.38 -7.44 -12.07
C ASP A 207 22.56 -8.62 -12.67
N PRO A 208 22.37 -8.65 -13.99
CA PRO A 208 21.63 -9.72 -14.67
C PRO A 208 22.23 -11.12 -14.48
N ALA A 209 23.49 -11.26 -14.06
CA ALA A 209 24.09 -12.55 -13.72
C ALA A 209 23.51 -13.16 -12.43
N LYS A 210 22.85 -12.35 -11.58
CA LYS A 210 22.17 -12.81 -10.36
C LYS A 210 20.72 -13.23 -10.60
N VAL A 211 20.22 -13.04 -11.81
CA VAL A 211 18.86 -13.40 -12.21
C VAL A 211 18.86 -14.78 -12.88
N SER A 212 18.04 -15.71 -12.37
CA SER A 212 17.97 -17.07 -12.91
C SER A 212 17.45 -17.10 -14.34
N ALA A 213 17.88 -18.11 -15.11
CA ALA A 213 17.36 -18.35 -16.46
C ALA A 213 15.82 -18.50 -16.47
N LYS A 214 15.25 -19.10 -15.42
CA LYS A 214 13.80 -19.25 -15.25
C LYS A 214 13.11 -17.89 -15.09
N ALA A 215 13.69 -16.97 -14.33
CA ALA A 215 13.14 -15.63 -14.18
C ALA A 215 13.17 -14.84 -15.50
N LYS A 216 14.29 -14.92 -16.25
CA LYS A 216 14.41 -14.33 -17.59
C LYS A 216 13.39 -14.92 -18.56
N GLN A 217 13.26 -16.25 -18.62
CA GLN A 217 12.31 -16.95 -19.49
C GLN A 217 10.84 -16.58 -19.18
N ARG A 218 10.50 -16.37 -17.91
CA ARG A 218 9.16 -15.89 -17.51
C ARG A 218 8.94 -14.41 -17.86
N GLY A 219 10.00 -13.60 -17.82
CA GLY A 219 9.96 -12.17 -18.11
C GLY A 219 9.83 -11.86 -19.60
N ILE A 220 10.65 -12.48 -20.46
CA ILE A 220 10.69 -12.22 -21.91
C ILE A 220 9.29 -12.06 -22.54
N PRO A 221 8.35 -13.03 -22.38
CA PRO A 221 7.06 -12.89 -23.02
C PRO A 221 6.17 -11.82 -22.37
N GLN A 222 6.43 -11.35 -21.15
CA GLN A 222 5.48 -10.53 -20.37
C GLN A 222 5.84 -9.04 -20.31
N VAL A 223 6.97 -8.62 -20.85
CA VAL A 223 7.38 -7.20 -20.82
C VAL A 223 6.46 -6.38 -21.71
N GLY A 224 6.06 -5.21 -21.24
CA GLY A 224 4.96 -4.45 -21.84
C GLY A 224 3.60 -5.11 -21.62
N SER A 225 3.29 -5.57 -20.41
CA SER A 225 1.94 -6.02 -20.06
C SER A 225 1.51 -5.51 -18.69
N LEU A 226 0.21 -5.26 -18.50
CA LEU A 226 -0.36 -4.95 -17.19
C LEU A 226 -0.29 -6.17 -16.28
N GLY A 227 -0.81 -7.29 -16.78
CA GLY A 227 -1.08 -8.48 -15.98
C GLY A 227 -2.39 -8.50 -15.24
N SER A 228 -2.44 -9.31 -14.19
CA SER A 228 -3.65 -9.63 -13.42
C SER A 228 -3.56 -9.18 -11.96
N GLY A 229 -4.64 -9.44 -11.20
CA GLY A 229 -4.76 -9.08 -9.79
C GLY A 229 -5.14 -7.61 -9.62
N ASN A 230 -4.50 -6.93 -8.67
CA ASN A 230 -4.77 -5.51 -8.43
C ASN A 230 -4.15 -4.59 -9.49
N HIS A 231 -3.54 -5.13 -10.55
CA HIS A 231 -3.03 -4.31 -11.65
C HIS A 231 -4.18 -3.78 -12.50
N PHE A 232 -4.04 -2.55 -12.98
CA PHE A 232 -5.04 -1.87 -13.79
C PHE A 232 -4.43 -0.71 -14.58
N LEU A 233 -5.23 -0.20 -15.52
CA LEU A 233 -5.07 1.09 -16.16
C LEU A 233 -6.39 1.84 -15.98
N GLU A 234 -6.32 3.07 -15.48
CA GLU A 234 -7.48 3.90 -15.15
C GLU A 234 -7.39 5.21 -15.92
N VAL A 235 -8.50 5.62 -16.53
CA VAL A 235 -8.70 6.98 -17.04
C VAL A 235 -9.54 7.71 -16.00
N ASP A 236 -8.92 8.71 -15.40
CA ASP A 236 -9.42 9.44 -14.24
C ASP A 236 -9.70 10.89 -14.60
N VAL A 237 -10.53 11.52 -13.78
CA VAL A 237 -10.71 12.97 -13.74
C VAL A 237 -10.19 13.48 -12.39
N VAL A 238 -9.43 14.57 -12.42
CA VAL A 238 -9.06 15.30 -11.19
C VAL A 238 -10.32 15.93 -10.61
N GLU A 239 -10.91 15.28 -9.61
CA GLU A 239 -12.16 15.71 -8.96
C GLU A 239 -11.93 16.95 -8.09
N LYS A 240 -10.81 16.98 -7.35
CA LYS A 240 -10.55 18.01 -6.35
C LYS A 240 -9.08 18.24 -6.13
N ILE A 241 -8.69 19.51 -6.02
CA ILE A 241 -7.37 19.95 -5.56
C ILE A 241 -7.44 20.37 -4.08
N PHE A 242 -6.48 19.90 -3.28
CA PHE A 242 -6.34 20.22 -1.86
C PHE A 242 -5.12 21.10 -1.58
N ASP A 243 -4.08 20.99 -2.39
CA ASP A 243 -2.86 21.80 -2.32
C ASP A 243 -2.57 22.36 -3.72
N GLN A 244 -2.87 23.65 -3.89
CA GLN A 244 -2.75 24.34 -5.17
C GLN A 244 -1.28 24.45 -5.63
N GLU A 245 -0.34 24.72 -4.73
CA GLU A 245 1.07 24.89 -5.07
C GLU A 245 1.67 23.57 -5.58
N ALA A 246 1.40 22.47 -4.87
CA ALA A 246 1.85 21.15 -5.30
C ALA A 246 1.15 20.69 -6.59
N ALA A 247 -0.15 20.97 -6.73
CA ALA A 247 -0.90 20.62 -7.94
C ALA A 247 -0.34 21.34 -9.18
N GLU A 248 -0.05 22.64 -9.08
CA GLU A 248 0.56 23.41 -10.17
C GLU A 248 1.94 22.87 -10.54
N ALA A 249 2.79 22.56 -9.56
CA ALA A 249 4.09 21.93 -9.80
C ALA A 249 3.95 20.56 -10.50
N PHE A 250 2.87 19.82 -10.22
CA PHE A 250 2.59 18.51 -10.83
C PHE A 250 1.84 18.61 -12.16
N GLY A 251 1.46 19.82 -12.60
CA GLY A 251 0.64 20.04 -13.78
C GLY A 251 -0.79 19.49 -13.66
N LEU A 252 -1.32 19.47 -12.43
CA LEU A 252 -2.67 18.99 -12.10
C LEU A 252 -3.65 20.15 -11.91
N ARG A 253 -4.86 20.02 -12.44
CA ARG A 253 -5.97 20.98 -12.25
C ARG A 253 -7.31 20.26 -12.22
N GLU A 254 -8.31 20.82 -11.54
CA GLU A 254 -9.66 20.22 -11.49
C GLU A 254 -10.28 20.06 -12.89
N GLY A 255 -11.00 18.96 -13.10
CA GLY A 255 -11.64 18.61 -14.38
C GLY A 255 -10.70 18.03 -15.45
N GLN A 256 -9.38 18.05 -15.21
CA GLN A 256 -8.38 17.47 -16.10
C GLN A 256 -8.47 15.95 -16.13
N VAL A 257 -8.27 15.38 -17.32
CA VAL A 257 -8.17 13.92 -17.48
C VAL A 257 -6.73 13.47 -17.24
N THR A 258 -6.58 12.42 -16.45
CA THR A 258 -5.31 11.74 -16.18
C THR A 258 -5.42 10.25 -16.49
N VAL A 259 -4.27 9.59 -16.67
CA VAL A 259 -4.20 8.14 -16.83
C VAL A 259 -3.29 7.56 -15.76
N MET A 260 -3.81 6.65 -14.94
CA MET A 260 -3.05 5.92 -13.93
C MET A 260 -2.76 4.50 -14.41
N VAL A 261 -1.52 4.05 -14.22
CA VAL A 261 -1.09 2.69 -14.51
C VAL A 261 -0.54 2.06 -13.26
N HIS A 262 -1.11 0.92 -12.86
CA HIS A 262 -0.60 0.12 -11.75
C HIS A 262 -0.17 -1.26 -12.26
N CYS A 263 1.15 -1.50 -12.26
CA CYS A 263 1.73 -2.79 -12.59
C CYS A 263 3.16 -2.94 -12.02
N GLY A 264 3.84 -4.04 -12.33
CA GLY A 264 5.17 -4.31 -11.79
C GLY A 264 6.01 -5.27 -12.63
N SER A 265 6.96 -5.94 -12.00
CA SER A 265 7.96 -6.82 -12.64
C SER A 265 7.42 -8.13 -13.26
N ARG A 266 6.11 -8.29 -13.31
CA ARG A 266 5.42 -9.48 -13.84
C ARG A 266 5.98 -10.78 -13.24
N GLY A 267 5.99 -11.86 -14.01
CA GLY A 267 6.56 -13.15 -13.62
C GLY A 267 8.06 -13.13 -13.38
N CYS A 268 8.79 -12.15 -13.93
CA CYS A 268 10.24 -12.03 -13.76
C CYS A 268 10.59 -11.77 -12.30
N GLY A 269 10.12 -10.66 -11.71
CA GLY A 269 10.42 -10.34 -10.32
C GLY A 269 9.76 -11.28 -9.31
N HIS A 270 8.59 -11.87 -9.64
CA HIS A 270 8.04 -12.96 -8.82
C HIS A 270 9.00 -14.14 -8.75
N GLN A 271 9.61 -14.54 -9.88
CA GLN A 271 10.55 -15.64 -9.90
C GLN A 271 11.84 -15.29 -9.16
N ILE A 272 12.36 -14.06 -9.30
CA ILE A 272 13.51 -13.57 -8.53
C ILE A 272 13.24 -13.70 -7.03
N ALA A 273 12.09 -13.22 -6.54
CA ALA A 273 11.71 -13.36 -5.14
C ALA A 273 11.62 -14.83 -4.71
N THR A 274 11.02 -15.68 -5.55
CA THR A 274 10.90 -17.14 -5.29
C THR A 274 12.27 -17.81 -5.16
N ASP A 275 13.19 -17.49 -6.06
CA ASP A 275 14.52 -18.09 -6.11
C ASP A 275 15.34 -17.69 -4.87
N PHE A 276 15.31 -16.40 -4.52
CA PHE A 276 16.05 -15.90 -3.37
C PHE A 276 15.43 -16.29 -2.03
N LEU A 277 14.11 -16.50 -1.93
CA LEU A 277 13.51 -17.13 -0.75
C LEU A 277 14.13 -18.49 -0.46
N GLN A 278 14.32 -19.33 -1.47
CA GLN A 278 14.95 -20.65 -1.30
C GLN A 278 16.43 -20.54 -0.92
N VAL A 279 17.12 -19.49 -1.38
CA VAL A 279 18.49 -19.18 -0.94
C VAL A 279 18.49 -18.78 0.54
N MET A 280 17.61 -17.85 0.96
CA MET A 280 17.52 -17.40 2.33
C MET A 280 17.08 -18.51 3.30
N GLU A 281 16.09 -19.34 2.93
CA GLU A 281 15.67 -20.49 3.75
C GLU A 281 16.83 -21.49 3.97
N ARG A 282 17.68 -21.70 2.94
CA ARG A 282 18.88 -22.54 3.09
C ARG A 282 19.96 -21.86 3.93
N PHE A 283 20.16 -20.56 3.78
CA PHE A 283 21.09 -19.79 4.60
C PHE A 283 20.73 -19.90 6.08
N ILE A 284 19.45 -19.66 6.40
CA ILE A 284 18.93 -19.71 7.78
C ILE A 284 19.21 -21.07 8.44
N LYS A 285 18.94 -22.18 7.73
CA LYS A 285 19.18 -23.55 8.23
C LYS A 285 20.63 -23.83 8.67
N HIS A 286 21.60 -23.11 8.10
CA HIS A 286 23.03 -23.29 8.40
C HIS A 286 23.60 -22.10 9.20
N SER A 287 22.75 -21.20 9.66
CA SER A 287 23.11 -20.01 10.43
C SER A 287 22.62 -20.14 11.87
N ASN A 288 23.10 -19.25 12.74
CA ASN A 288 22.59 -19.12 14.11
C ASN A 288 21.40 -18.13 14.22
N ILE A 289 20.80 -17.73 13.09
CA ILE A 289 19.66 -16.81 13.09
C ILE A 289 18.39 -17.59 13.45
N VAL A 290 17.76 -17.22 14.55
CA VAL A 290 16.46 -17.74 14.97
C VAL A 290 15.37 -16.83 14.44
N LEU A 291 14.42 -17.38 13.68
CA LEU A 291 13.29 -16.65 13.14
C LEU A 291 12.03 -16.95 13.96
N PRO A 292 11.20 -15.94 14.29
CA PRO A 292 9.91 -16.18 14.93
C PRO A 292 8.89 -16.77 13.95
N ASP A 293 9.09 -16.57 12.64
CA ASP A 293 8.31 -17.20 11.57
C ASP A 293 9.24 -17.59 10.42
N ARG A 294 9.03 -18.77 9.83
CA ARG A 294 9.81 -19.26 8.68
C ARG A 294 9.72 -18.31 7.47
N GLN A 295 8.61 -17.62 7.29
CA GLN A 295 8.37 -16.67 6.21
C GLN A 295 9.25 -15.42 6.30
N LEU A 296 9.92 -15.19 7.44
CA LEU A 296 10.90 -14.11 7.66
C LEU A 296 12.32 -14.52 7.27
N ALA A 297 12.47 -15.50 6.37
CA ALA A 297 13.76 -15.93 5.86
C ALA A 297 14.59 -14.75 5.34
N CYS A 298 15.80 -14.60 5.87
CA CYS A 298 16.67 -13.45 5.60
C CYS A 298 18.16 -13.85 5.59
N ALA A 299 19.01 -12.93 5.14
CA ALA A 299 20.45 -13.01 5.31
C ALA A 299 21.01 -11.62 5.64
N PRO A 300 22.17 -11.53 6.31
CA PRO A 300 22.85 -10.27 6.52
C PRO A 300 23.10 -9.56 5.18
N VAL A 301 22.81 -8.26 5.09
CA VAL A 301 22.89 -7.55 3.80
C VAL A 301 24.29 -7.55 3.18
N ARG A 302 25.35 -7.66 4.00
CA ARG A 302 26.75 -7.75 3.55
C ARG A 302 27.20 -9.19 3.22
N SER A 303 26.34 -10.19 3.42
CA SER A 303 26.63 -11.56 2.98
C SER A 303 26.53 -11.65 1.46
N LYS A 304 27.06 -12.75 0.90
CA LYS A 304 26.94 -13.03 -0.52
C LYS A 304 25.47 -13.11 -0.95
N GLU A 305 24.64 -13.80 -0.18
CA GLU A 305 23.21 -13.97 -0.44
C GLU A 305 22.45 -12.64 -0.40
N GLY A 306 22.78 -11.79 0.59
CA GLY A 306 22.18 -10.46 0.73
C GLY A 306 22.52 -9.55 -0.46
N GLN A 307 23.79 -9.50 -0.87
CA GLN A 307 24.23 -8.70 -2.02
C GLN A 307 23.67 -9.25 -3.34
N ASP A 308 23.76 -10.56 -3.57
CA ASP A 308 23.22 -11.19 -4.77
C ASP A 308 21.71 -10.92 -4.90
N TYR A 309 20.97 -10.99 -3.80
CA TYR A 309 19.54 -10.66 -3.80
C TYR A 309 19.30 -9.19 -4.12
N PHE A 310 20.03 -8.27 -3.50
CA PHE A 310 19.84 -6.84 -3.74
C PHE A 310 20.10 -6.47 -5.20
N GLN A 311 21.12 -7.06 -5.81
CA GLN A 311 21.43 -6.89 -7.23
C GLN A 311 20.35 -7.51 -8.14
N ALA A 312 19.85 -8.71 -7.83
CA ALA A 312 18.76 -9.33 -8.59
C ALA A 312 17.43 -8.58 -8.43
N MET A 313 17.11 -8.10 -7.22
CA MET A 313 15.92 -7.30 -6.94
C MET A 313 15.99 -5.98 -7.72
N SER A 314 17.17 -5.35 -7.80
CA SER A 314 17.42 -4.17 -8.63
C SER A 314 17.13 -4.46 -10.11
N CYS A 315 17.50 -5.64 -10.63
CA CYS A 315 17.11 -6.05 -11.99
C CYS A 315 15.59 -6.18 -12.15
N GLY A 316 14.91 -6.77 -11.19
CA GLY A 316 13.45 -6.84 -11.20
C GLY A 316 12.81 -5.45 -11.15
N ALA A 317 13.42 -4.50 -10.45
CA ALA A 317 12.97 -3.11 -10.40
C ALA A 317 13.12 -2.41 -11.75
N ASN A 318 14.28 -2.55 -12.39
CA ASN A 318 14.54 -2.06 -13.74
C ASN A 318 13.54 -2.63 -14.76
N TYR A 319 13.33 -3.94 -14.75
CA TYR A 319 12.33 -4.57 -15.59
C TYR A 319 10.94 -3.95 -15.41
N ALA A 320 10.52 -3.68 -14.18
CA ALA A 320 9.20 -3.10 -13.92
C ALA A 320 9.07 -1.65 -14.44
N TRP A 321 10.13 -0.84 -14.31
CA TRP A 321 10.15 0.51 -14.89
C TRP A 321 10.15 0.46 -16.43
N ALA A 322 10.91 -0.45 -17.06
CA ALA A 322 10.83 -0.67 -18.50
C ALA A 322 9.41 -1.06 -18.92
N ASN A 323 8.77 -1.96 -18.18
CA ASN A 323 7.39 -2.38 -18.42
C ASN A 323 6.40 -1.21 -18.36
N ARG A 324 6.49 -0.35 -17.33
CA ARG A 324 5.63 0.85 -17.21
C ARG A 324 5.93 1.89 -18.29
N GLN A 325 7.19 2.02 -18.70
CA GLN A 325 7.62 2.92 -19.78
C GLN A 325 7.05 2.50 -21.14
N MET A 326 7.07 1.21 -21.46
CA MET A 326 6.43 0.68 -22.68
C MET A 326 4.91 0.87 -22.65
N ILE A 327 4.28 0.65 -21.49
CA ILE A 327 2.83 0.88 -21.35
C ILE A 327 2.48 2.36 -21.50
N LEU A 328 3.29 3.28 -20.96
CA LEU A 328 3.12 4.73 -21.19
C LEU A 328 3.14 5.08 -22.68
N HIS A 329 4.07 4.51 -23.43
CA HIS A 329 4.14 4.71 -24.87
C HIS A 329 2.84 4.26 -25.57
N TRP A 330 2.32 3.08 -25.27
CA TRP A 330 1.07 2.60 -25.88
C TRP A 330 -0.18 3.32 -25.38
N ILE A 331 -0.15 3.92 -24.19
CA ILE A 331 -1.19 4.84 -23.74
C ILE A 331 -1.21 6.06 -24.67
N ARG A 332 -0.05 6.66 -24.94
CA ARG A 332 0.07 7.79 -25.88
C ARG A 332 -0.44 7.41 -27.27
N GLU A 333 0.00 6.29 -27.84
CA GLU A 333 -0.48 5.80 -29.14
C GLU A 333 -2.00 5.54 -29.14
N SER A 334 -2.55 5.05 -28.02
CA SER A 334 -4.00 4.79 -27.90
C SER A 334 -4.81 6.09 -27.91
N PHE A 335 -4.30 7.13 -27.25
CA PHE A 335 -4.91 8.46 -27.29
C PHE A 335 -4.75 9.11 -28.68
N GLU A 336 -3.61 8.94 -29.33
CA GLU A 336 -3.38 9.38 -30.72
C GLU A 336 -4.35 8.70 -31.69
N GLU A 337 -4.52 7.38 -31.58
CA GLU A 337 -5.46 6.61 -32.38
C GLU A 337 -6.91 7.07 -32.15
N HIS A 338 -7.28 7.37 -30.91
CA HIS A 338 -8.65 7.76 -30.57
C HIS A 338 -8.96 9.22 -30.94
N PHE A 339 -8.11 10.17 -30.57
CA PHE A 339 -8.33 11.61 -30.76
C PHE A 339 -7.81 12.15 -32.08
N LYS A 340 -7.03 11.36 -32.84
CA LYS A 340 -6.38 11.78 -34.10
C LYS A 340 -5.50 13.03 -33.91
N ARG A 341 -4.81 13.08 -32.78
CA ARG A 341 -3.93 14.17 -32.34
C ARG A 341 -2.68 13.58 -31.73
N GLU A 342 -1.52 14.17 -31.98
CA GLU A 342 -0.25 13.79 -31.35
C GLU A 342 -0.35 13.87 -29.82
N ALA A 343 0.21 12.90 -29.10
CA ALA A 343 0.18 12.87 -27.64
C ALA A 343 0.82 14.10 -26.99
N GLU A 344 1.88 14.64 -27.61
CA GLU A 344 2.53 15.89 -27.18
C GLU A 344 1.56 17.08 -27.25
N SER A 345 0.74 17.18 -28.31
CA SER A 345 -0.27 18.23 -28.46
C SER A 345 -1.46 18.10 -27.49
N MET A 346 -1.57 16.95 -26.82
CA MET A 346 -2.54 16.69 -25.76
C MET A 346 -1.91 16.79 -24.37
N GLY A 347 -0.66 17.26 -24.27
CA GLY A 347 0.03 17.44 -22.99
C GLY A 347 0.20 16.15 -22.20
N MET A 348 0.41 15.01 -22.88
CA MET A 348 0.49 13.68 -22.26
C MET A 348 1.82 13.40 -21.55
N HIS A 349 2.12 14.21 -20.54
CA HIS A 349 3.35 14.14 -19.77
C HIS A 349 3.20 13.28 -18.51
N GLN A 350 4.27 12.58 -18.14
CA GLN A 350 4.31 11.86 -16.87
C GLN A 350 4.38 12.83 -15.70
N VAL A 351 3.47 12.68 -14.73
CA VAL A 351 3.55 13.37 -13.44
C VAL A 351 4.60 12.70 -12.58
N TYR A 352 4.45 11.40 -12.32
CA TYR A 352 5.46 10.65 -11.59
C TYR A 352 5.31 9.13 -11.78
N ASP A 353 6.36 8.38 -11.44
CA ASP A 353 6.35 6.92 -11.33
C ASP A 353 7.04 6.51 -10.03
N VAL A 354 6.34 5.76 -9.18
CA VAL A 354 6.79 5.41 -7.84
C VAL A 354 6.56 3.93 -7.52
N ALA A 355 7.55 3.31 -6.87
CA ALA A 355 7.51 1.94 -6.41
C ALA A 355 6.83 1.83 -5.04
N HIS A 356 6.09 0.74 -4.81
CA HIS A 356 5.56 0.40 -3.48
C HIS A 356 5.94 -0.99 -2.95
N ASN A 357 6.70 -1.76 -3.73
CA ASN A 357 7.36 -2.98 -3.29
C ASN A 357 8.84 -2.90 -3.71
N ILE A 358 9.72 -2.42 -2.85
CA ILE A 358 11.13 -2.19 -3.19
C ILE A 358 11.99 -2.14 -1.91
N ALA A 359 13.27 -2.48 -2.03
CA ALA A 359 14.26 -2.10 -1.01
C ALA A 359 15.27 -1.13 -1.60
N LYS A 360 15.58 -0.07 -0.86
CA LYS A 360 16.54 0.96 -1.31
C LYS A 360 17.54 1.29 -0.22
N LEU A 361 18.78 1.53 -0.64
CA LEU A 361 19.83 2.04 0.24
C LEU A 361 19.68 3.56 0.31
N GLU A 362 19.21 4.06 1.45
CA GLU A 362 18.88 5.46 1.65
C GLU A 362 19.62 6.01 2.87
N GLU A 363 19.87 7.32 2.90
CA GLU A 363 20.47 8.00 4.05
C GLU A 363 19.38 8.61 4.93
N HIS A 364 19.38 8.20 6.21
CA HIS A 364 18.40 8.60 7.21
C HIS A 364 19.08 8.89 8.56
N ASN A 365 18.42 9.68 9.41
CA ASN A 365 18.84 9.87 10.78
C ASN A 365 18.37 8.69 11.63
N VAL A 366 19.31 7.96 12.24
CA VAL A 366 19.04 6.86 13.17
C VAL A 366 19.74 7.17 14.48
N GLU A 367 18.96 7.36 15.55
CA GLU A 367 19.48 7.68 16.89
C GLU A 367 20.37 8.94 16.91
N GLY A 368 19.98 9.98 16.15
CA GLY A 368 20.73 11.23 16.06
C GLY A 368 21.92 11.20 15.10
N GLN A 369 22.17 10.09 14.41
CA GLN A 369 23.30 9.92 13.49
C GLN A 369 22.82 9.66 12.06
N SER A 370 23.44 10.34 11.09
CA SER A 370 23.23 9.99 9.68
C SER A 370 23.79 8.59 9.40
N ARG A 371 22.94 7.69 8.89
CA ARG A 371 23.28 6.32 8.54
C ARG A 371 22.67 5.93 7.20
N LYS A 372 23.42 5.13 6.45
CA LYS A 372 22.89 4.42 5.27
C LYS A 372 22.16 3.16 5.71
N VAL A 373 20.89 3.05 5.37
CA VAL A 373 20.01 1.94 5.76
C VAL A 373 19.30 1.37 4.53
N TYR A 374 19.03 0.07 4.56
CA TYR A 374 18.22 -0.59 3.55
C TYR A 374 16.75 -0.50 3.95
N VAL A 375 16.05 0.49 3.41
CA VAL A 375 14.62 0.70 3.68
C VAL A 375 13.83 -0.29 2.84
N HIS A 376 13.14 -1.20 3.50
CA HIS A 376 12.26 -2.19 2.87
C HIS A 376 10.84 -1.65 2.85
N ARG A 377 10.27 -1.46 1.66
CA ARG A 377 8.89 -1.05 1.48
C ARG A 377 8.11 -2.17 0.82
N LYS A 378 7.05 -2.62 1.46
CA LYS A 378 6.11 -3.60 0.91
C LYS A 378 4.69 -3.10 1.15
N GLY A 379 4.00 -2.70 0.10
CA GLY A 379 2.75 -1.96 0.24
C GLY A 379 2.96 -0.61 0.95
N ALA A 380 4.09 0.04 0.70
CA ALA A 380 4.40 1.37 1.21
C ALA A 380 5.21 2.12 0.16
N THR A 381 5.05 3.43 0.09
CA THR A 381 5.62 4.26 -0.99
C THR A 381 6.63 5.23 -0.40
N ARG A 382 7.73 5.52 -1.12
CA ARG A 382 8.64 6.62 -0.72
C ARG A 382 7.88 7.96 -0.82
N ALA A 383 8.04 8.83 0.15
CA ALA A 383 7.37 10.13 0.25
C ALA A 383 8.36 11.21 0.68
N PHE A 384 9.46 11.39 -0.04
CA PHE A 384 10.45 12.40 0.35
C PHE A 384 9.86 13.82 0.32
N PRO A 385 10.11 14.63 1.37
CA PRO A 385 9.61 15.99 1.45
C PRO A 385 10.36 16.92 0.48
N ARG A 386 9.99 18.21 0.51
CA ARG A 386 10.69 19.28 -0.21
C ARG A 386 12.19 19.33 0.13
N ASP A 387 12.95 20.02 -0.72
CA ASP A 387 14.39 20.30 -0.56
C ASP A 387 15.32 19.07 -0.59
N ARG A 388 14.77 17.86 -0.67
CA ARG A 388 15.55 16.63 -0.85
C ARG A 388 16.22 16.60 -2.23
N PRO A 389 17.53 16.31 -2.31
CA PRO A 389 18.25 16.27 -3.58
C PRO A 389 17.77 15.14 -4.51
N GLU A 390 17.22 14.05 -3.95
CA GLU A 390 16.68 12.93 -4.72
C GLU A 390 15.31 13.23 -5.33
N VAL A 391 14.63 14.29 -4.90
CA VAL A 391 13.39 14.75 -5.52
C VAL A 391 13.76 15.47 -6.82
N PRO A 392 13.07 15.17 -7.94
CA PRO A 392 13.32 15.84 -9.21
C PRO A 392 13.27 17.36 -9.07
N PRO A 393 14.13 18.12 -9.78
CA PRO A 393 14.21 19.58 -9.64
C PRO A 393 12.85 20.28 -9.75
N GLN A 394 11.98 19.84 -10.65
CA GLN A 394 10.65 20.41 -10.88
C GLN A 394 9.67 20.22 -9.72
N TYR A 395 9.92 19.28 -8.81
CA TYR A 395 9.07 18.98 -7.65
C TYR A 395 9.73 19.35 -6.32
N ARG A 396 11.01 19.75 -6.33
CA ARG A 396 11.82 19.89 -5.11
C ARG A 396 11.25 20.94 -4.14
N SER A 397 10.59 21.99 -4.62
CA SER A 397 9.96 23.01 -3.78
C SER A 397 8.76 22.49 -2.99
N VAL A 398 8.05 21.47 -3.51
CA VAL A 398 6.78 20.98 -2.94
C VAL A 398 6.89 19.58 -2.34
N GLY A 399 7.90 18.81 -2.73
CA GLY A 399 8.15 17.44 -2.32
C GLY A 399 7.85 16.42 -3.41
N GLN A 400 8.21 15.16 -3.15
CA GLN A 400 8.02 14.08 -4.10
C GLN A 400 6.52 13.80 -4.31
N PRO A 401 6.04 13.67 -5.57
CA PRO A 401 4.72 13.10 -5.81
C PRO A 401 4.61 11.69 -5.22
N VAL A 402 3.50 11.44 -4.53
CA VAL A 402 3.13 10.13 -3.98
C VAL A 402 1.79 9.74 -4.61
N LEU A 403 1.79 8.61 -5.32
CA LEU A 403 0.62 8.12 -6.05
C LEU A 403 -0.03 6.97 -5.27
N ILE A 404 -1.28 7.17 -4.86
CA ILE A 404 -2.03 6.22 -4.05
C ILE A 404 -3.23 5.69 -4.86
N PRO A 405 -3.08 4.52 -5.53
CA PRO A 405 -4.19 3.84 -6.17
C PRO A 405 -5.20 3.38 -5.12
N GLY A 406 -6.47 3.70 -5.33
CA GLY A 406 -7.56 3.11 -4.55
C GLY A 406 -8.10 1.84 -5.20
N ASP A 407 -9.40 1.82 -5.41
CA ASP A 407 -10.11 0.76 -6.11
C ASP A 407 -10.94 1.34 -7.27
N MET A 408 -11.40 0.45 -8.15
CA MET A 408 -12.11 0.82 -9.39
C MET A 408 -13.41 1.62 -9.19
N GLY A 409 -13.88 1.82 -7.95
CA GLY A 409 -15.11 2.52 -7.64
C GLY A 409 -14.98 3.73 -6.70
N HIS A 410 -13.83 3.94 -6.04
CA HIS A 410 -13.62 5.07 -5.09
C HIS A 410 -12.50 6.03 -5.50
N GLY A 411 -11.75 5.68 -6.56
CA GLY A 411 -10.71 6.53 -7.12
C GLY A 411 -9.40 6.52 -6.36
N SER A 412 -8.54 7.48 -6.68
CA SER A 412 -7.13 7.50 -6.29
C SER A 412 -6.72 8.86 -5.74
N TYR A 413 -5.57 8.93 -5.08
CA TYR A 413 -5.06 10.18 -4.48
C TYR A 413 -3.62 10.47 -4.91
N VAL A 414 -3.32 11.75 -5.05
CA VAL A 414 -1.96 12.28 -5.16
C VAL A 414 -1.64 13.00 -3.86
N LEU A 415 -0.51 12.65 -3.24
CA LEU A 415 -0.02 13.25 -2.00
C LEU A 415 1.41 13.77 -2.18
N VAL A 416 1.89 14.46 -1.14
CA VAL A 416 3.31 14.77 -0.92
C VAL A 416 3.69 14.44 0.51
N GLY A 417 4.93 14.00 0.73
CA GLY A 417 5.45 13.79 2.08
C GLY A 417 5.72 15.08 2.83
N THR A 418 5.60 15.05 4.15
CA THR A 418 6.02 16.13 5.06
C THR A 418 7.42 15.88 5.61
N ASP A 419 8.03 16.85 6.28
CA ASP A 419 9.31 16.64 6.94
C ASP A 419 9.23 15.53 8.00
N ARG A 420 8.06 15.37 8.63
CA ARG A 420 7.78 14.34 9.65
C ARG A 420 8.00 12.90 9.15
N VAL A 421 7.76 12.60 7.86
CA VAL A 421 8.02 11.23 7.38
C VAL A 421 9.49 10.85 7.44
N MET A 422 10.40 11.81 7.36
CA MET A 422 11.84 11.53 7.47
C MET A 422 12.21 11.10 8.88
N GLU A 423 11.51 11.64 9.89
CA GLU A 423 11.76 11.37 11.30
C GLU A 423 11.07 10.08 11.77
N GLU A 424 9.83 9.85 11.35
CA GLU A 424 8.99 8.79 11.91
C GLU A 424 8.83 7.56 11.01
N ALA A 425 9.10 7.69 9.70
CA ALA A 425 8.72 6.67 8.72
C ALA A 425 9.78 6.43 7.63
N PHE A 426 11.04 6.83 7.85
CA PHE A 426 12.12 6.69 6.85
C PHE A 426 11.71 7.22 5.46
N GLY A 427 11.05 8.38 5.43
CA GLY A 427 10.53 8.99 4.21
C GLY A 427 9.50 8.11 3.50
N SER A 428 8.59 7.46 4.23
CA SER A 428 7.61 6.52 3.67
C SER A 428 6.18 6.85 4.06
N THR A 429 5.23 6.45 3.21
CA THR A 429 3.78 6.58 3.45
C THR A 429 3.02 5.37 2.88
N CYS A 430 1.70 5.41 2.92
CA CYS A 430 0.83 4.35 2.39
C CYS A 430 0.98 4.16 0.86
N HIS A 431 0.40 3.09 0.33
CA HIS A 431 0.39 2.81 -1.12
C HIS A 431 -1.01 2.64 -1.72
N GLY A 432 -2.04 2.46 -0.88
CA GLY A 432 -3.40 2.15 -1.32
C GLY A 432 -4.28 1.73 -0.14
N ALA A 433 -5.54 1.41 -0.43
CA ALA A 433 -6.53 1.11 0.60
C ALA A 433 -6.26 -0.21 1.35
N GLY A 434 -5.65 -1.18 0.68
CA GLY A 434 -5.45 -2.53 1.22
C GLY A 434 -6.75 -3.34 1.24
N ARG A 435 -6.61 -4.67 1.11
CA ARG A 435 -7.76 -5.59 1.04
C ARG A 435 -8.32 -5.86 2.42
N VAL A 436 -9.65 -5.94 2.51
CA VAL A 436 -10.38 -6.46 3.68
C VAL A 436 -10.88 -7.89 3.45
N MET A 437 -10.81 -8.37 2.20
CA MET A 437 -11.37 -9.65 1.77
C MET A 437 -10.39 -10.45 0.91
N SER A 438 -10.36 -11.76 1.11
CA SER A 438 -9.57 -12.66 0.25
C SER A 438 -10.16 -12.73 -1.17
N ARG A 439 -9.34 -13.07 -2.17
CA ARG A 439 -9.82 -13.25 -3.56
C ARG A 439 -10.88 -14.33 -3.68
N ASN A 440 -10.65 -15.47 -3.01
CA ASN A 440 -11.58 -16.59 -2.99
C ASN A 440 -12.93 -16.24 -2.36
N GLU A 441 -12.93 -15.38 -1.35
CA GLU A 441 -14.16 -14.90 -0.73
C GLU A 441 -14.90 -13.91 -1.65
N ALA A 442 -14.18 -12.99 -2.28
CA ALA A 442 -14.75 -12.05 -3.25
C ALA A 442 -15.43 -12.77 -4.43
N LEU A 443 -14.79 -13.81 -4.97
CA LEU A 443 -15.34 -14.68 -6.03
C LEU A 443 -16.69 -15.32 -5.65
N ARG A 444 -16.91 -15.60 -4.36
CA ARG A 444 -18.15 -16.22 -3.87
C ARG A 444 -19.24 -15.21 -3.56
N LYS A 445 -18.85 -13.98 -3.19
CA LYS A 445 -19.77 -12.97 -2.66
C LYS A 445 -20.35 -12.08 -3.76
N PHE A 446 -19.57 -11.75 -4.78
CA PHE A 446 -19.96 -10.77 -5.78
C PHE A 446 -20.39 -11.41 -7.10
N THR A 447 -21.09 -10.63 -7.92
CA THR A 447 -21.45 -11.01 -9.28
C THR A 447 -20.89 -9.98 -10.25
N VAL A 448 -20.48 -10.44 -11.43
CA VAL A 448 -19.92 -9.55 -12.48
C VAL A 448 -20.93 -8.49 -12.89
N GLN A 449 -22.20 -8.87 -13.01
CA GLN A 449 -23.27 -7.95 -13.38
C GLN A 449 -23.49 -6.89 -12.30
N GLY A 450 -23.54 -7.27 -11.02
CA GLY A 450 -23.70 -6.33 -9.92
C GLY A 450 -22.56 -5.31 -9.84
N ILE A 451 -21.31 -5.74 -10.03
CA ILE A 451 -20.16 -4.82 -10.06
C ILE A 451 -20.26 -3.87 -11.25
N ARG A 452 -20.58 -4.39 -12.45
CA ARG A 452 -20.73 -3.55 -13.65
C ARG A 452 -21.85 -2.53 -13.50
N ASP A 453 -22.99 -2.93 -12.96
CA ASP A 453 -24.13 -2.04 -12.75
C ASP A 453 -23.82 -0.98 -11.68
N GLY A 454 -23.13 -1.37 -10.60
CA GLY A 454 -22.68 -0.43 -9.56
C GLY A 454 -21.70 0.62 -10.10
N LEU A 455 -20.73 0.20 -10.92
CA LEU A 455 -19.79 1.12 -11.57
C LEU A 455 -20.46 1.97 -12.64
N ALA A 456 -21.33 1.40 -13.46
CA ALA A 456 -22.10 2.14 -14.46
C ALA A 456 -23.03 3.19 -13.83
N GLY A 457 -23.59 2.89 -12.65
CA GLY A 457 -24.36 3.85 -11.85
C GLY A 457 -23.54 5.05 -11.36
N LYS A 458 -22.22 4.90 -11.25
CA LYS A 458 -21.25 5.99 -10.99
C LYS A 458 -20.69 6.60 -12.29
N GLY A 459 -21.14 6.15 -13.45
CA GLY A 459 -20.64 6.60 -14.74
C GLY A 459 -19.24 6.08 -15.10
N ILE A 460 -18.82 4.95 -14.51
CA ILE A 460 -17.51 4.32 -14.72
C ILE A 460 -17.66 3.17 -15.72
N PHE A 461 -16.91 3.22 -16.82
CA PHE A 461 -16.87 2.11 -17.78
C PHE A 461 -15.78 1.10 -17.43
N LEU A 462 -16.15 -0.15 -17.15
CA LEU A 462 -15.20 -1.22 -16.84
C LEU A 462 -15.00 -2.20 -18.01
N LYS A 463 -13.74 -2.41 -18.39
CA LYS A 463 -13.30 -3.49 -19.28
C LYS A 463 -12.28 -4.38 -18.57
N SER A 464 -12.46 -5.69 -18.63
CA SER A 464 -11.57 -6.66 -17.97
C SER A 464 -11.27 -7.82 -18.91
N ALA A 465 -10.04 -8.36 -18.84
CA ALA A 465 -9.65 -9.55 -19.58
C ALA A 465 -10.36 -10.82 -19.09
N THR A 466 -10.67 -10.89 -17.80
CA THR A 466 -11.32 -12.07 -17.20
C THR A 466 -12.50 -11.66 -16.32
N LYS A 467 -13.45 -12.61 -16.14
CA LYS A 467 -14.54 -12.45 -15.16
C LYS A 467 -14.00 -12.41 -13.73
N ASP A 468 -13.01 -13.26 -13.44
CA ASP A 468 -12.40 -13.37 -12.11
C ASP A 468 -11.70 -12.06 -11.73
N GLY A 469 -10.99 -11.41 -12.66
CA GLY A 469 -10.36 -10.10 -12.43
C GLY A 469 -11.34 -8.98 -12.09
N ILE A 470 -12.62 -9.11 -12.46
CA ILE A 470 -13.68 -8.18 -12.02
C ILE A 470 -14.09 -8.50 -10.58
N LEU A 471 -14.35 -9.77 -10.29
CA LEU A 471 -14.88 -10.23 -9.01
C LEU A 471 -13.86 -10.10 -7.87
N GLU A 472 -12.62 -10.50 -8.11
CA GLU A 472 -11.53 -10.46 -7.12
C GLU A 472 -11.23 -9.06 -6.64
N GLU A 473 -11.52 -8.06 -7.46
CA GLU A 473 -11.07 -6.68 -7.29
C GLU A 473 -12.24 -5.72 -7.05
N ALA A 474 -13.42 -6.25 -6.73
CA ALA A 474 -14.61 -5.49 -6.35
C ALA A 474 -14.29 -4.37 -5.34
N PRO A 475 -14.88 -3.17 -5.47
CA PRO A 475 -14.64 -2.06 -4.53
C PRO A 475 -14.81 -2.47 -3.05
N GLU A 476 -15.82 -3.28 -2.76
CA GLU A 476 -16.14 -3.76 -1.41
C GLU A 476 -15.15 -4.81 -0.86
N ALA A 477 -14.18 -5.26 -1.67
CA ALA A 477 -13.06 -6.10 -1.23
C ALA A 477 -11.91 -5.29 -0.61
N TYR A 478 -11.96 -3.96 -0.71
CA TYR A 478 -10.96 -3.02 -0.24
C TYR A 478 -11.45 -2.17 0.94
N LYS A 479 -10.53 -1.61 1.72
CA LYS A 479 -10.86 -0.57 2.70
C LYS A 479 -11.34 0.68 1.97
N ASN A 480 -12.01 1.58 2.69
CA ASN A 480 -12.22 2.92 2.16
C ASN A 480 -10.87 3.65 2.05
N ILE A 481 -10.49 4.03 0.82
CA ILE A 481 -9.23 4.74 0.56
C ILE A 481 -9.20 6.08 1.29
N GLU A 482 -10.31 6.80 1.39
CA GLU A 482 -10.38 8.11 2.03
C GLU A 482 -9.96 8.02 3.49
N SER A 483 -10.39 6.97 4.21
CA SER A 483 -9.99 6.74 5.60
C SER A 483 -8.49 6.49 5.75
N VAL A 484 -7.86 5.78 4.81
CA VAL A 484 -6.40 5.57 4.82
C VAL A 484 -5.66 6.89 4.59
N ILE A 485 -6.17 7.71 3.66
CA ILE A 485 -5.62 9.02 3.33
C ILE A 485 -5.79 10.01 4.49
N ASP A 486 -6.94 10.01 5.16
CA ASP A 486 -7.21 10.82 6.35
C ASP A 486 -6.29 10.47 7.51
N VAL A 487 -5.97 9.18 7.71
CA VAL A 487 -5.03 8.77 8.75
C VAL A 487 -3.62 9.29 8.49
N VAL A 488 -3.07 9.11 7.28
CA VAL A 488 -1.70 9.59 6.98
C VAL A 488 -1.63 11.11 6.95
N ALA A 489 -2.71 11.79 6.55
CA ALA A 489 -2.80 13.24 6.58
C ALA A 489 -2.97 13.80 7.99
N GLY A 490 -3.84 13.22 8.80
CA GLY A 490 -4.05 13.60 10.21
C GLY A 490 -2.84 13.30 11.08
N ALA A 491 -2.09 12.23 10.78
CA ALA A 491 -0.78 11.97 11.38
C ALA A 491 0.29 12.98 10.94
N GLY A 492 0.01 13.84 9.96
CA GLY A 492 0.96 14.80 9.44
C GLY A 492 2.14 14.16 8.71
N LEU A 493 1.98 12.92 8.21
CA LEU A 493 2.99 12.22 7.40
C LEU A 493 2.91 12.61 5.93
N SER A 494 1.71 12.91 5.43
CA SER A 494 1.54 13.31 4.04
C SER A 494 0.48 14.40 3.93
N ARG A 495 0.56 15.23 2.90
CA ARG A 495 -0.45 16.24 2.60
C ARG A 495 -1.17 15.84 1.32
N LYS A 496 -2.50 16.00 1.31
CA LYS A 496 -3.31 15.72 0.12
C LYS A 496 -3.01 16.78 -0.93
N VAL A 497 -2.84 16.35 -2.19
CA VAL A 497 -2.67 17.25 -3.34
C VAL A 497 -3.91 17.19 -4.22
N ALA A 498 -4.30 16.00 -4.67
CA ALA A 498 -5.44 15.82 -5.55
C ALA A 498 -6.20 14.52 -5.26
N LYS A 499 -7.53 14.54 -5.50
CA LYS A 499 -8.37 13.35 -5.61
C LYS A 499 -8.68 13.11 -7.09
N LEU A 500 -8.51 11.87 -7.52
CA LEU A 500 -8.75 11.40 -8.88
C LEU A 500 -9.93 10.42 -8.84
N THR A 501 -10.88 10.55 -9.76
CA THR A 501 -12.06 9.68 -9.81
C THR A 501 -12.18 9.03 -11.19
N PRO A 502 -12.35 7.70 -11.26
CA PRO A 502 -12.40 6.98 -12.52
C PRO A 502 -13.58 7.40 -13.38
N ILE A 503 -13.35 7.41 -14.69
CA ILE A 503 -14.41 7.38 -15.70
C ILE A 503 -14.29 6.14 -16.59
N GLY A 504 -13.10 5.53 -16.68
CA GLY A 504 -12.88 4.28 -17.39
C GLY A 504 -11.80 3.43 -16.72
N VAL A 505 -12.06 2.14 -16.55
CA VAL A 505 -11.15 1.21 -15.88
C VAL A 505 -10.88 0.03 -16.79
N MET A 506 -9.60 -0.31 -16.93
CA MET A 506 -9.10 -1.47 -17.62
C MET A 506 -8.38 -2.41 -16.65
N LYS A 507 -8.80 -3.68 -16.61
CA LYS A 507 -8.18 -4.74 -15.80
C LYS A 507 -7.72 -5.91 -16.67
N GLY A 508 -6.71 -6.63 -16.20
CA GLY A 508 -6.23 -7.86 -16.83
C GLY A 508 -6.54 -9.13 -16.08
#